data_AF-A0A972H4I0-F1
#
_entry.id   AF-A0A972H4I0-F1
#
_cell.length_a   1.000
_cell.length_b   1.000
_cell.length_c   1.000
_cell.angle_alpha   90.00
_cell.angle_beta   90.00
_cell.angle_gamma   90.00
#
_symmetry.space_group_name_H-M   'P 1'
#
loop_
_entity.id
_entity.type
_entity.pdbx_description
1 polymer ?
#
loop_
_entity_poly.entity_id
_entity_poly.type
_entity_poly.pdbx_seq_one_letter_code
_entity_poly.pdbx_strand_id
1 'polypeptide(L)'
;MGKINEYTNLVCKGYCAFYKEGKEELLCGTYQYIISNFTEEKIRDIPQDYKPDFSKDQKIMDLICSKCEFLIDGCGYREGEGTPPCGGYTIVEWLLKHS
;
A
#
# COMPACT_ATOMS: atom_id res chain seq x y z
N MET A 1 17.47 15.92 7.90
CA MET A 1 16.03 15.87 7.59
C MET A 1 15.86 15.07 6.32
N GLY A 2 15.40 13.82 6.42
CA GLY A 2 15.17 12.98 5.25
C GLY A 2 14.11 13.63 4.37
N LYS A 3 14.40 13.81 3.08
CA LYS A 3 13.41 14.27 2.12
C LYS A 3 12.26 13.25 2.16
N ILE A 4 11.06 13.69 2.52
CA ILE A 4 9.84 12.91 2.27
C ILE A 4 9.86 12.62 0.76
N ASN A 5 9.96 11.34 0.39
CA ASN A 5 9.98 10.96 -1.00
C ASN A 5 8.59 11.17 -1.60
N GLU A 6 8.52 11.47 -2.88
CA GLU A 6 7.24 11.78 -3.54
C GLU A 6 6.29 10.57 -3.51
N TYR A 7 6.81 9.34 -3.52
CA TYR A 7 6.03 8.12 -3.31
C TYR A 7 5.29 8.09 -1.97
N THR A 8 5.85 8.61 -0.87
CA THR A 8 5.20 8.67 0.44
C THR A 8 4.02 9.61 0.40
N ASN A 9 4.14 10.74 -0.32
CA ASN A 9 3.00 11.63 -0.53
C ASN A 9 1.91 10.94 -1.36
N LEU A 10 2.29 10.28 -2.46
CA LEU A 10 1.36 9.65 -3.39
C LEU A 10 0.68 8.39 -2.82
N VAL A 11 1.42 7.58 -2.06
CA VAL A 11 0.95 6.28 -1.55
C VAL A 11 0.45 6.41 -0.12
N CYS A 12 1.31 6.84 0.80
CA CYS A 12 0.99 6.79 2.22
C CYS A 12 0.04 7.93 2.63
N LYS A 13 0.35 9.18 2.28
CA LYS A 13 -0.52 10.31 2.61
C LYS A 13 -1.81 10.30 1.80
N GLY A 14 -1.76 9.84 0.54
CA GLY A 14 -2.93 9.75 -0.33
C GLY A 14 -3.92 8.64 0.07
N TYR A 15 -3.42 7.44 0.41
CA TYR A 15 -4.28 6.25 0.53
C TYR A 15 -4.18 5.51 1.87
N CYS A 16 -3.17 5.77 2.71
CA CYS A 16 -2.94 4.95 3.91
C CYS A 16 -3.56 5.58 5.16
N ALA A 17 -4.62 4.97 5.67
CA ALA A 17 -5.25 5.35 6.94
C ALA A 17 -4.33 5.20 8.18
N PHE A 18 -3.20 4.50 8.03
CA PHE A 18 -2.25 4.22 9.11
C PHE A 18 -1.00 5.11 9.07
N TYR A 19 -0.87 6.01 8.08
CA TYR A 19 0.28 6.91 8.00
C TYR A 19 0.34 7.83 9.23
N LYS A 20 1.54 7.97 9.79
CA LYS A 20 1.85 8.89 10.90
C LYS A 20 3.14 9.63 10.58
N GLU A 21 3.11 10.95 10.71
CA GLU A 21 4.32 11.77 10.55
C GLU A 21 5.38 11.38 11.60
N GLY A 22 6.64 11.33 11.19
CA GLY A 22 7.76 10.92 12.03
C GLY A 22 7.92 9.41 12.20
N LYS A 23 7.24 8.59 11.39
CA LYS A 23 7.38 7.12 11.32
C LYS A 23 7.56 6.62 9.89
N GLU A 24 8.14 7.45 9.03
CA GLU A 24 8.25 7.20 7.59
C GLU A 24 9.16 6.00 7.25
N GLU A 25 9.96 5.51 8.19
CA GLU A 25 10.76 4.28 8.07
C GLU A 25 9.93 2.99 8.14
N LEU A 26 8.70 3.03 8.69
CA LEU A 26 7.83 1.87 8.82
C LEU A 26 7.03 1.65 7.53
N LEU A 27 7.66 1.00 6.55
CA LEU A 27 7.10 0.81 5.21
C LEU A 27 6.49 -0.58 5.04
N CYS A 28 5.19 -0.62 4.70
CA CYS A 28 4.53 -1.90 4.39
C CYS A 28 5.05 -2.53 3.09
N GLY A 29 4.92 -3.85 2.97
CA GLY A 29 5.40 -4.59 1.79
C GLY A 29 4.81 -4.09 0.46
N THR A 30 3.55 -3.64 0.45
CA THR A 30 2.93 -3.06 -0.76
C THR A 30 3.55 -1.73 -1.16
N TYR A 31 3.98 -0.90 -0.20
CA TYR A 31 4.72 0.32 -0.50
C TYR A 31 6.06 0.00 -1.15
N GLN A 32 6.82 -0.94 -0.56
CA GLN A 32 8.10 -1.39 -1.10
C GLN A 32 7.96 -1.96 -2.51
N TYR A 33 6.91 -2.74 -2.74
CA TYR A 33 6.57 -3.26 -4.06
C TYR A 33 6.30 -2.14 -5.07
N ILE A 34 5.53 -1.12 -4.70
CA ILE A 34 5.20 0.01 -5.58
C ILE A 34 6.47 0.74 -6.03
N ILE A 35 7.32 1.16 -5.10
CA ILE A 35 8.53 1.95 -5.43
C ILE A 35 9.56 1.16 -6.24
N SER A 36 9.49 -0.17 -6.20
CA SER A 36 10.42 -1.06 -6.93
C SER A 36 9.94 -1.39 -8.36
N ASN A 37 8.65 -1.22 -8.65
CA ASN A 37 8.03 -1.72 -9.88
C ASN A 37 7.30 -0.66 -10.71
N PHE A 38 6.96 0.49 -10.13
CA PHE A 38 6.16 1.51 -10.80
C PHE A 38 6.77 2.90 -10.63
N THR A 39 6.56 3.75 -11.64
CA THR A 39 6.95 5.16 -11.61
C THR A 39 5.92 5.99 -10.86
N GLU A 40 6.35 7.16 -10.36
CA GLU A 40 5.44 8.14 -9.72
C GLU A 40 4.28 8.55 -10.64
N GLU A 41 4.55 8.72 -11.94
CA GLU A 41 3.54 9.05 -12.95
C GLU A 41 2.42 8.01 -12.97
N LYS A 42 2.76 6.72 -12.97
CA LYS A 42 1.78 5.64 -12.99
C LYS A 42 0.90 5.61 -11.74
N ILE A 43 1.42 6.11 -10.61
CA ILE A 43 0.66 6.20 -9.35
C ILE A 43 -0.26 7.43 -9.36
N ARG A 44 0.15 8.53 -10.00
CA ARG A 44 -0.69 9.73 -10.14
C ARG A 44 -1.94 9.49 -10.98
N ASP A 45 -1.88 8.57 -11.93
CA ASP A 45 -3.03 8.17 -12.76
C ASP A 45 -4.12 7.42 -11.98
N ILE A 46 -3.84 7.01 -10.74
CA ILE A 46 -4.78 6.25 -9.92
C ILE A 46 -5.83 7.20 -9.33
N PRO A 47 -7.14 6.90 -9.49
CA PRO A 47 -8.20 7.70 -8.88
C PRO A 47 -8.09 7.71 -7.35
N GLN A 48 -8.06 8.89 -6.75
CA GLN A 48 -7.95 9.07 -5.29
C GLN A 48 -9.14 8.50 -4.51
N ASP A 49 -10.31 8.40 -5.16
CA ASP A 49 -11.54 7.83 -4.61
C ASP A 49 -11.69 6.33 -4.89
N TYR A 50 -10.68 5.69 -5.48
CA TYR A 50 -10.68 4.25 -5.73
C TYR A 50 -10.82 3.48 -4.42
N LYS A 51 -11.83 2.62 -4.35
CA LYS A 51 -12.06 1.70 -3.24
C LYS A 51 -11.75 0.28 -3.71
N PRO A 52 -10.92 -0.46 -2.96
CA PRO A 52 -10.67 -1.84 -3.31
C PRO A 52 -11.94 -2.67 -3.18
N ASP A 53 -12.15 -3.58 -4.13
CA ASP A 53 -13.24 -4.59 -4.09
C ASP A 53 -12.73 -5.97 -3.66
N PHE A 54 -11.43 -6.06 -3.34
CA PHE A 54 -10.77 -7.28 -2.86
C PHE A 54 -10.69 -8.42 -3.89
N SER A 55 -11.02 -8.17 -5.16
CA SER A 55 -10.95 -9.20 -6.22
C SER A 55 -9.53 -9.66 -6.54
N LYS A 56 -8.49 -8.93 -6.10
CA LYS A 56 -7.08 -9.34 -6.23
C LYS A 56 -6.45 -9.73 -4.90
N ASP A 57 -7.25 -9.91 -3.85
CA ASP A 57 -6.71 -10.07 -2.49
C ASP A 57 -5.74 -11.25 -2.38
N GLN A 58 -6.13 -12.43 -2.86
CA GLN A 58 -5.25 -13.61 -2.83
C GLN A 58 -3.94 -13.38 -3.59
N LYS A 59 -4.01 -12.70 -4.75
CA LYS A 59 -2.82 -12.39 -5.55
C LYS A 59 -1.90 -11.41 -4.82
N ILE A 60 -2.46 -10.42 -4.13
CA ILE A 60 -1.69 -9.47 -3.32
C ILE A 60 -1.09 -10.18 -2.09
N MET A 61 -1.82 -11.12 -1.50
CA MET A 61 -1.33 -11.96 -0.42
C MET A 61 -0.09 -12.76 -0.85
N ASP A 62 -0.19 -13.49 -1.96
CA ASP A 62 0.86 -14.37 -2.45
C ASP A 62 2.10 -13.59 -2.92
N LEU A 63 1.88 -12.47 -3.62
CA LEU A 63 2.97 -11.66 -4.17
C LEU A 63 3.68 -10.81 -3.11
N ILE A 64 2.92 -10.29 -2.13
CA ILE A 64 3.38 -9.19 -1.28
C ILE A 64 3.13 -9.45 0.20
N CYS A 65 1.86 -9.58 0.63
CA CYS A 65 1.56 -9.54 2.07
C CYS A 65 2.17 -10.72 2.84
N SER A 66 2.32 -11.89 2.22
CA SER A 66 2.97 -13.07 2.82
C SER A 66 4.41 -12.84 3.28
N LYS A 67 5.07 -11.78 2.77
CA LYS A 67 6.45 -11.38 3.11
C LYS A 67 6.53 -10.04 3.83
N CYS A 68 5.39 -9.44 4.14
CA CYS A 68 5.31 -8.12 4.76
C CYS A 68 5.62 -8.24 6.25
N GLU A 69 6.53 -7.42 6.78
CA GLU A 69 6.86 -7.40 8.22
C GLU A 69 5.63 -7.15 9.09
N PHE A 70 4.71 -6.28 8.63
CA PHE A 70 3.44 -6.05 9.32
C PHE A 70 2.54 -7.29 9.43
N LEU A 71 2.68 -8.29 8.55
CA LEU A 71 1.94 -9.55 8.71
C LEU A 71 2.45 -10.33 9.93
N ILE A 72 3.75 -10.24 10.22
CA ILE A 72 4.40 -10.89 11.36
C ILE A 72 4.10 -10.12 12.65
N ASP A 73 4.17 -8.78 12.59
CA ASP A 73 4.01 -7.90 13.76
C ASP A 73 2.55 -7.68 14.19
N GLY A 74 1.59 -8.01 13.32
CA GLY A 74 0.16 -7.82 13.55
C GLY A 74 -0.43 -6.84 12.55
N CYS A 75 -0.99 -7.38 11.47
CA CYS A 75 -1.69 -6.60 10.46
C CYS A 75 -3.19 -6.72 10.72
N GLY A 76 -3.78 -5.70 11.35
CA GLY A 76 -5.21 -5.71 11.70
C GLY A 76 -6.16 -5.96 10.53
N TYR A 77 -5.74 -5.69 9.28
CA TYR A 77 -6.51 -6.07 8.09
C TYR A 77 -6.50 -7.60 7.88
N ARG A 78 -5.33 -8.22 7.96
CA ARG A 78 -5.14 -9.67 7.75
C ARG A 78 -5.60 -10.50 8.95
N GLU A 79 -5.58 -9.92 10.14
CA GLU A 79 -6.06 -10.55 11.38
C GLU A 79 -7.58 -10.48 11.54
N GLY A 80 -8.29 -9.79 10.64
CA GLY A 80 -9.75 -9.71 10.68
C GLY A 80 -10.28 -8.73 11.74
N GLU A 81 -9.47 -7.78 12.20
CA GLU A 81 -9.85 -6.78 13.20
C GLU A 81 -10.81 -5.69 12.65
N GLY A 82 -11.23 -5.81 11.39
CA GLY A 82 -12.12 -4.85 10.73
C GLY A 82 -11.44 -3.55 10.33
N THR A 83 -10.10 -3.48 10.38
CA THR A 83 -9.35 -2.31 9.87
C THR A 83 -9.26 -2.35 8.35
N PRO A 84 -9.22 -1.18 7.67
CA PRO A 84 -9.05 -1.15 6.22
C PRO A 84 -7.67 -1.69 5.80
N PRO A 85 -7.48 -2.13 4.55
CA PRO A 85 -6.16 -2.47 4.07
C PRO A 85 -5.24 -1.24 4.04
N CYS A 86 -3.92 -1.45 3.98
CA CYS A 86 -2.97 -0.34 3.87
C CYS A 86 -3.12 0.40 2.52
N GLY A 87 -2.67 1.66 2.44
CA GLY A 87 -2.81 2.46 1.21
C GLY A 87 -2.13 1.83 -0.01
N GLY A 88 -0.99 1.15 0.21
CA GLY A 88 -0.31 0.43 -0.87
C GLY A 88 -1.12 -0.74 -1.42
N TYR A 89 -1.94 -1.41 -0.60
CA TYR A 89 -2.85 -2.46 -1.09
C TYR A 89 -3.84 -1.88 -2.11
N THR A 90 -4.47 -0.75 -1.78
CA THR A 90 -5.44 -0.07 -2.64
C THR A 90 -4.84 0.25 -4.01
N ILE A 91 -3.63 0.78 -4.02
CA ILE A 91 -2.89 1.10 -5.25
C ILE A 91 -2.53 -0.17 -6.03
N VAL A 92 -1.98 -1.19 -5.38
CA VAL A 92 -1.59 -2.44 -6.05
C VAL A 92 -2.79 -3.14 -6.67
N GLU A 93 -3.94 -3.16 -5.99
CA GLU A 93 -5.14 -3.77 -6.55
C GLU A 93 -5.58 -3.07 -7.84
N TRP A 94 -5.59 -1.72 -7.85
CA TRP A 94 -5.91 -0.97 -9.06
C TRP A 94 -4.93 -1.28 -10.20
N LEU A 95 -3.62 -1.27 -9.89
CA LEU A 95 -2.57 -1.57 -10.86
C LEU A 95 -2.72 -2.98 -11.44
N LEU A 96 -3.04 -3.99 -10.62
CA LEU A 96 -3.25 -5.37 -11.07
C LEU A 96 -4.53 -5.57 -11.90
N LYS A 97 -5.47 -4.61 -11.86
CA LYS A 97 -6.67 -4.62 -12.71
C LYS A 97 -6.46 -3.91 -14.04
N HIS A 98 -5.50 -2.98 -14.09
CA HIS A 98 -5.23 -2.11 -15.24
C HIS A 98 -3.81 -2.29 -15.81
N SER A 99 -3.19 -3.45 -15.52
CA SER A 99 -1.91 -3.92 -16.05
C SER A 99 -2.11 -4.83 -17.26
#